data_AF-A0A7V2MVT8-F1
#
_entry.id   AF-A0A7V2MVT8-F1
#
_cell.length_a   1.000
_cell.length_b   1.000
_cell.length_c   1.000
_cell.angle_alpha   90.00
_cell.angle_beta   90.00
_cell.angle_gamma   90.00
#
_symmetry.space_group_name_H-M   'P 1'
#
loop_
_entity.id
_entity.type
_entity.pdbx_description
1 polymer ?
#
loop_
_entity_poly.entity_id
_entity_poly.type
_entity_poly.pdbx_seq_one_letter_code
_entity_poly.pdbx_strand_id
1 'polypeptide(L)'
;MPGRPARPGARGGEPARLGGDGAAPAPPDELGLRPAPLEGALDPRLARRPGAGRGAPPAADLDPHAPDRGHGRRGPARPRGRPRGALPPPRGGGPGAARRAPGHGAHALPRPHPLVQHGHVRPGACGPRGGRDREPHARRLRHPDRHRPRPDPHHHAPHRDHGRHGEPPLRAAHARRARARAPGPRLEGRAGGRRGGRAARVRRGGVSRRAGPVTIVVPDDFPSVFEGTPAHARARELGAVTVYTARGAEDEAELIRRIGRARIVINIRAHARFTEAVFAACRNLEMISIWGTGTDNIDLDAAGRHGVTVTNTPGVNARAVAEHALALMLAVARRIPRIDREMRQGRWPRELLTQLLGKTLGVFGLGTIGSRVVELGRGIGMSVLAWSFRGDAERARALGARPATKEEILREADVVSLNLRLLPETRGFLGRKDFALMKRTAILINTARGALVEREALLEALRERRIAGAGLDVFHDEPLKPDDPLLALDNVVLSPHNAGQTPEVIQEGLMRAVENIERYLAGRPTNVVVAPVRAGR
;
A
#
# COMPACT_ATOMS: atom_id res chain seq x y z
N MET A 1 -2.47 50.19 -34.80
CA MET A 1 -1.15 50.49 -35.41
C MET A 1 -0.06 50.36 -34.34
N PRO A 2 1.14 49.85 -34.67
CA PRO A 2 2.17 49.53 -33.69
C PRO A 2 3.14 50.69 -33.40
N GLY A 3 3.78 50.66 -32.22
CA GLY A 3 4.85 51.59 -31.84
C GLY A 3 5.93 50.91 -30.99
N ARG A 4 7.13 50.77 -31.55
CA ARG A 4 8.38 50.26 -30.95
C ARG A 4 9.53 51.12 -31.54
N PRO A 5 10.73 51.14 -30.94
CA PRO A 5 11.06 51.14 -29.51
C PRO A 5 12.10 52.24 -29.16
N ALA A 6 12.55 52.34 -27.90
CA ALA A 6 13.80 53.05 -27.58
C ALA A 6 14.57 52.42 -26.39
N ARG A 7 15.86 52.18 -26.60
CA ARG A 7 16.95 52.12 -25.60
C ARG A 7 18.09 52.94 -26.23
N PRO A 8 18.76 53.82 -25.46
CA PRO A 8 19.96 53.42 -24.71
C PRO A 8 19.92 53.95 -23.26
N GLY A 9 20.92 53.78 -22.39
CA GLY A 9 22.24 53.16 -22.52
C GLY A 9 22.84 52.86 -21.13
N ALA A 10 24.10 52.42 -21.07
CA ALA A 10 24.79 52.08 -19.81
C ALA A 10 26.05 52.93 -19.56
N ARG A 11 26.65 52.78 -18.37
CA ARG A 11 27.67 53.61 -17.66
C ARG A 11 27.01 54.65 -16.73
N GLY A 12 27.45 54.85 -15.49
CA GLY A 12 28.45 54.10 -14.70
C GLY A 12 28.98 54.94 -13.54
N GLY A 13 29.07 54.38 -12.33
CA GLY A 13 29.53 55.13 -11.15
C GLY A 13 29.39 54.39 -9.82
N GLU A 14 30.50 53.81 -9.34
CA GLU A 14 30.82 53.67 -7.92
C GLU A 14 31.67 54.89 -7.48
N PRO A 15 32.00 55.11 -6.19
CA PRO A 15 31.59 54.39 -4.97
C PRO A 15 31.07 55.30 -3.83
N ALA A 16 30.51 54.72 -2.76
CA ALA A 16 30.62 55.22 -1.38
C ALA A 16 30.18 54.14 -0.36
N ARG A 17 30.79 54.11 0.84
CA ARG A 17 30.38 53.24 1.96
C ARG A 17 29.93 54.07 3.17
N LEU A 18 28.64 53.99 3.50
CA LEU A 18 28.05 54.13 4.84
C LEU A 18 26.80 53.21 4.84
N GLY A 19 26.38 52.54 5.91
CA GLY A 19 26.79 52.64 7.31
C GLY A 19 25.57 53.00 8.17
N GLY A 20 24.68 52.05 8.42
CA GLY A 20 23.44 52.27 9.19
C GLY A 20 22.55 51.03 9.26
N ASP A 21 22.02 50.75 10.45
CA ASP A 21 21.36 49.50 10.84
C ASP A 21 20.01 49.20 10.15
N GLY A 22 19.73 47.91 9.98
CA GLY A 22 18.42 47.40 9.57
C GLY A 22 18.33 45.89 9.82
N ALA A 23 17.59 45.47 10.86
CA ALA A 23 17.54 44.09 11.30
C ALA A 23 16.82 43.17 10.30
N ALA A 24 17.47 42.08 9.87
CA ALA A 24 16.86 41.04 9.06
C ALA A 24 16.00 40.09 9.92
N PRO A 25 14.88 39.55 9.39
CA PRO A 25 14.07 38.57 10.12
C PRO A 25 14.82 37.24 10.27
N ALA A 26 14.65 36.61 11.44
CA ALA A 26 15.24 35.30 11.72
C ALA A 26 14.60 34.18 10.85
N PRO A 27 15.35 33.12 10.50
CA PRO A 27 14.77 31.92 9.89
C PRO A 27 13.86 31.18 10.91
N PRO A 28 12.83 30.45 10.45
CA PRO A 28 12.01 29.63 11.34
C PRO A 28 12.79 28.43 11.88
N ASP A 29 12.58 28.10 13.15
CA ASP A 29 13.33 27.04 13.85
C ASP A 29 13.22 25.66 13.20
N GLU A 30 14.37 25.00 13.02
CA GLU A 30 14.41 23.59 12.63
C GLU A 30 13.90 22.69 13.76
N LEU A 31 12.88 21.88 13.49
CA LEU A 31 12.55 20.72 14.32
C LEU A 31 13.65 19.65 14.17
N GLY A 32 14.70 19.79 15.00
CA GLY A 32 15.94 19.02 14.94
C GLY A 32 15.77 17.51 15.16
N LEU A 33 15.46 16.79 14.09
CA LEU A 33 15.50 15.32 14.02
C LEU A 33 16.57 14.88 13.00
N ARG A 34 17.83 14.91 13.42
CA ARG A 34 18.90 14.22 12.69
C ARG A 34 18.71 12.70 12.84
N PRO A 35 18.67 11.91 11.75
CA PRO A 35 18.73 10.46 11.88
C PRO A 35 20.10 10.05 12.44
N ALA A 36 20.11 9.13 13.40
CA ALA A 36 21.34 8.56 13.93
C ALA A 36 22.00 7.62 12.89
N PRO A 37 23.35 7.55 12.83
CA PRO A 37 24.04 6.59 11.98
C PRO A 37 23.76 5.15 12.43
N LEU A 38 23.53 4.26 11.46
CA LEU A 38 23.30 2.84 11.69
C LEU A 38 24.64 2.09 11.83
N GLU A 39 25.25 2.15 13.00
CA GLU A 39 26.36 1.26 13.39
C GLU A 39 25.90 0.21 14.42
N GLY A 40 26.50 -0.98 14.34
CA GLY A 40 25.82 -2.23 14.71
C GLY A 40 25.76 -2.58 16.20
N ALA A 41 24.67 -3.25 16.57
CA ALA A 41 24.54 -4.01 17.83
C ALA A 41 23.63 -5.25 17.66
N LEU A 42 24.16 -6.31 17.03
CA LEU A 42 23.61 -7.67 17.13
C LEU A 42 24.60 -8.54 17.91
N ASP A 43 24.22 -9.02 19.09
CA ASP A 43 25.07 -9.89 19.92
C ASP A 43 25.18 -11.30 19.29
N PRO A 44 26.38 -11.75 18.87
CA PRO A 44 26.56 -13.07 18.25
C PRO A 44 26.42 -14.25 19.24
N ARG A 45 26.20 -14.01 20.54
CA ARG A 45 26.20 -15.06 21.57
C ARG A 45 24.89 -15.85 21.70
N LEU A 46 23.81 -15.43 21.04
CA LEU A 46 22.46 -16.03 21.20
C LEU A 46 22.21 -17.30 20.37
N ALA A 47 23.23 -17.86 19.70
CA ALA A 47 23.09 -18.99 18.77
C ALA A 47 24.00 -20.19 19.08
N ARG A 48 23.81 -20.87 20.23
CA ARG A 48 24.25 -22.27 20.49
C ARG A 48 23.73 -22.84 21.83
N ARG A 49 22.82 -23.83 21.78
CA ARG A 49 22.61 -24.83 22.85
C ARG A 49 21.97 -26.12 22.31
N PRO A 50 22.61 -27.28 22.56
CA PRO A 50 21.94 -28.57 22.63
C PRO A 50 22.26 -29.34 23.94
N GLY A 51 21.39 -30.27 24.34
CA GLY A 51 21.78 -31.46 25.14
C GLY A 51 21.63 -31.41 26.67
N ALA A 52 20.49 -31.95 27.16
CA ALA A 52 20.27 -32.81 28.35
C ALA A 52 21.08 -32.64 29.67
N GLY A 53 20.38 -32.72 30.83
CA GLY A 53 21.00 -32.77 32.16
C GLY A 53 20.05 -32.89 33.38
N ARG A 54 19.37 -34.02 33.52
CA ARG A 54 18.53 -34.53 34.65
C ARG A 54 18.56 -33.78 36.02
N GLY A 55 17.39 -33.53 36.63
CA GLY A 55 17.23 -33.33 38.08
C GLY A 55 15.92 -32.64 38.52
N ALA A 56 15.05 -33.34 39.25
CA ALA A 56 13.80 -32.84 39.88
C ALA A 56 13.15 -33.94 40.77
N PRO A 57 12.11 -33.64 41.59
CA PRO A 57 11.71 -32.35 42.17
C PRO A 57 12.33 -32.28 43.59
N PRO A 58 11.66 -32.15 44.77
CA PRO A 58 10.29 -31.72 45.16
C PRO A 58 10.22 -30.18 45.37
N ALA A 59 9.33 -29.66 46.23
CA ALA A 59 7.91 -29.37 46.00
C ALA A 59 7.27 -28.76 47.27
N ALA A 60 6.45 -27.71 47.11
CA ALA A 60 5.41 -27.28 48.06
C ALA A 60 4.52 -26.21 47.39
N ASP A 61 3.21 -26.39 47.42
CA ASP A 61 2.23 -25.34 47.09
C ASP A 61 2.00 -24.41 48.29
N LEU A 62 1.57 -23.17 48.04
CA LEU A 62 0.32 -22.57 48.57
C LEU A 62 0.31 -21.03 48.50
N ASP A 63 -0.83 -20.53 48.03
CA ASP A 63 -1.39 -19.17 48.08
C ASP A 63 -2.86 -19.39 48.56
N PRO A 64 -3.65 -18.43 49.12
CA PRO A 64 -3.40 -16.99 49.36
C PRO A 64 -3.77 -16.48 50.78
N HIS A 65 -3.70 -15.14 50.92
CA HIS A 65 -4.50 -14.26 51.81
C HIS A 65 -4.05 -13.95 53.27
N ALA A 66 -4.49 -12.73 53.67
CA ALA A 66 -4.65 -12.14 55.01
C ALA A 66 -3.43 -11.41 55.67
N PRO A 67 -3.66 -10.40 56.54
CA PRO A 67 -2.66 -9.32 56.76
C PRO A 67 -2.37 -8.91 58.24
N ASP A 68 -1.48 -7.91 58.35
CA ASP A 68 -1.46 -6.82 59.36
C ASP A 68 -0.53 -6.93 60.61
N ARG A 69 0.03 -5.76 60.99
CA ARG A 69 0.74 -5.31 62.22
C ARG A 69 2.03 -5.98 62.74
N GLY A 70 3.05 -5.13 62.97
CA GLY A 70 3.45 -4.88 64.38
C GLY A 70 4.94 -4.67 64.74
N HIS A 71 5.43 -3.42 64.70
CA HIS A 71 6.52 -2.82 65.53
C HIS A 71 7.94 -3.46 65.59
N GLY A 72 9.05 -2.71 65.75
CA GLY A 72 9.27 -1.25 65.74
C GLY A 72 10.57 -0.80 66.47
N ARG A 73 10.89 0.51 66.41
CA ARG A 73 12.02 1.24 67.08
C ARG A 73 13.43 0.92 66.49
N ARG A 74 14.39 1.84 66.31
CA ARG A 74 14.71 3.16 66.96
C ARG A 74 15.20 4.23 65.94
N GLY A 75 15.25 5.51 66.34
CA GLY A 75 15.90 6.64 65.61
C GLY A 75 17.31 6.98 66.19
N PRO A 76 17.89 8.20 66.04
CA PRO A 76 17.35 9.52 65.59
C PRO A 76 17.86 9.92 64.16
N ALA A 77 18.06 11.15 63.65
CA ALA A 77 18.07 12.56 64.14
C ALA A 77 17.71 13.61 63.03
N ARG A 78 18.17 14.88 63.15
CA ARG A 78 17.99 16.03 62.20
C ARG A 78 19.13 17.08 62.34
N PRO A 79 19.29 18.06 61.42
CA PRO A 79 18.67 19.43 61.55
C PRO A 79 17.71 19.76 60.38
N ARG A 80 16.59 20.52 60.52
CA ARG A 80 16.36 21.99 60.74
C ARG A 80 16.80 22.86 59.54
N GLY A 81 16.00 23.79 58.97
CA GLY A 81 14.68 24.33 59.36
C GLY A 81 13.83 25.01 58.23
N ARG A 82 12.86 25.87 58.58
CA ARG A 82 11.83 26.55 57.73
C ARG A 82 11.50 27.96 58.28
N PRO A 83 11.07 28.94 57.45
CA PRO A 83 9.66 29.44 57.47
C PRO A 83 9.11 29.77 56.05
N ARG A 84 7.84 29.52 55.67
CA ARG A 84 6.51 30.11 56.01
C ARG A 84 6.13 31.44 55.29
N GLY A 85 4.98 31.39 54.61
CA GLY A 85 4.14 32.50 54.13
C GLY A 85 3.18 31.99 53.03
N ALA A 86 1.93 32.43 52.81
CA ALA A 86 0.83 33.09 53.54
C ALA A 86 0.00 33.88 52.49
N LEU A 87 -1.33 33.76 52.46
CA LEU A 87 -2.19 34.43 51.46
C LEU A 87 -2.62 35.85 51.91
N PRO A 88 -2.85 36.79 50.96
CA PRO A 88 -3.66 37.99 51.16
C PRO A 88 -5.14 37.84 50.66
N PRO A 89 -6.06 38.78 51.00
CA PRO A 89 -7.52 38.60 50.90
C PRO A 89 -8.24 39.49 49.84
N PRO A 90 -9.56 39.29 49.61
CA PRO A 90 -10.37 40.16 48.73
C PRO A 90 -11.01 41.38 49.43
N ARG A 91 -11.17 42.48 48.67
CA ARG A 91 -12.03 43.68 48.89
C ARG A 91 -12.37 44.26 47.50
N GLY A 92 -13.47 44.98 47.22
CA GLY A 92 -14.65 45.31 48.01
C GLY A 92 -15.12 46.77 47.81
N GLY A 93 -16.14 47.02 46.99
CA GLY A 93 -16.77 48.36 46.82
C GLY A 93 -17.42 48.61 45.43
N GLY A 94 -18.54 49.35 45.39
CA GLY A 94 -19.20 49.89 44.18
C GLY A 94 -19.19 51.44 44.18
N PRO A 95 -20.18 52.18 43.62
CA PRO A 95 -21.45 51.76 42.97
C PRO A 95 -21.74 52.43 41.59
N GLY A 96 -22.88 52.11 40.95
CA GLY A 96 -23.37 52.85 39.76
C GLY A 96 -24.73 52.37 39.19
N ALA A 97 -25.71 53.26 39.11
CA ALA A 97 -27.08 53.06 38.56
C ALA A 97 -27.11 53.16 37.00
N ALA A 98 -28.14 52.79 36.22
CA ALA A 98 -29.35 51.94 36.31
C ALA A 98 -29.88 51.75 34.83
N ARG A 99 -30.83 50.89 34.45
CA ARG A 99 -32.29 50.91 34.74
C ARG A 99 -33.03 49.70 34.11
N ARG A 100 -34.14 49.30 34.74
CA ARG A 100 -35.37 48.66 34.19
C ARG A 100 -35.31 47.30 33.45
N ALA A 101 -35.84 46.29 34.15
CA ALA A 101 -36.58 45.13 33.61
C ALA A 101 -38.06 45.55 33.30
N PRO A 102 -39.08 44.67 33.04
CA PRO A 102 -39.09 43.20 33.14
C PRO A 102 -39.82 42.41 32.02
N GLY A 103 -39.71 41.07 32.11
CA GLY A 103 -40.61 40.10 31.48
C GLY A 103 -40.49 38.76 32.23
N HIS A 104 -41.59 38.24 32.79
CA HIS A 104 -41.57 37.07 33.69
C HIS A 104 -41.82 35.75 32.96
N GLY A 105 -41.21 34.68 33.46
CA GLY A 105 -41.50 33.27 33.14
C GLY A 105 -40.62 32.34 33.97
N ALA A 106 -41.19 31.51 34.83
CA ALA A 106 -40.46 30.75 35.84
C ALA A 106 -41.02 29.34 36.06
N HIS A 107 -40.17 28.44 36.58
CA HIS A 107 -40.49 27.06 37.02
C HIS A 107 -40.83 26.07 35.89
N ALA A 108 -40.54 24.76 36.00
CA ALA A 108 -39.59 24.02 36.85
C ALA A 108 -39.27 22.64 36.20
N LEU A 109 -38.23 21.95 36.70
CA LEU A 109 -37.86 20.58 36.31
C LEU A 109 -38.51 19.54 37.23
N PRO A 110 -38.85 18.35 36.69
CA PRO A 110 -38.70 17.08 37.39
C PRO A 110 -37.72 16.13 36.67
N ARG A 111 -37.27 15.06 37.36
CA ARG A 111 -36.44 13.97 36.81
C ARG A 111 -37.28 12.67 36.61
N PRO A 112 -36.76 11.41 36.53
CA PRO A 112 -37.11 10.53 35.42
C PRO A 112 -37.98 9.31 35.82
N HIS A 113 -38.53 8.63 34.81
CA HIS A 113 -39.28 7.38 35.00
C HIS A 113 -38.37 6.13 35.13
N PRO A 114 -38.77 5.09 35.90
CA PRO A 114 -37.98 3.89 36.16
C PRO A 114 -38.24 2.71 35.19
N LEU A 115 -37.54 1.61 35.45
CA LEU A 115 -37.47 0.36 34.69
C LEU A 115 -38.77 -0.49 34.70
N VAL A 116 -38.88 -1.41 33.74
CA VAL A 116 -39.87 -2.51 33.71
C VAL A 116 -39.13 -3.84 33.51
N GLN A 117 -39.55 -4.90 34.20
CA GLN A 117 -39.01 -6.27 34.08
C GLN A 117 -40.06 -7.25 33.51
N HIS A 118 -39.62 -8.47 33.19
CA HIS A 118 -40.40 -9.52 32.50
C HIS A 118 -41.48 -10.18 33.37
N GLY A 119 -42.50 -10.74 32.71
CA GLY A 119 -43.43 -11.72 33.28
C GLY A 119 -43.92 -12.73 32.23
N HIS A 120 -43.92 -14.03 32.56
CA HIS A 120 -44.43 -15.13 31.74
C HIS A 120 -45.68 -15.74 32.38
N VAL A 121 -46.81 -15.84 31.64
CA VAL A 121 -47.91 -16.77 31.96
C VAL A 121 -48.54 -17.34 30.67
N ARG A 122 -49.00 -18.60 30.75
CA ARG A 122 -49.83 -19.39 29.83
C ARG A 122 -50.62 -20.40 30.70
N PRO A 123 -51.63 -21.15 30.21
CA PRO A 123 -52.45 -21.00 29.00
C PRO A 123 -53.98 -21.05 29.31
N GLY A 124 -54.83 -21.09 28.28
CA GLY A 124 -56.26 -21.43 28.38
C GLY A 124 -56.90 -21.58 26.99
N ALA A 125 -57.92 -22.43 26.83
CA ALA A 125 -58.51 -22.73 25.52
C ALA A 125 -60.00 -23.13 25.60
N CYS A 126 -60.80 -22.71 24.60
CA CYS A 126 -61.94 -23.44 24.04
C CYS A 126 -62.55 -22.69 22.83
N GLY A 127 -63.21 -23.43 21.92
CA GLY A 127 -64.12 -22.90 20.87
C GLY A 127 -65.55 -23.42 21.10
N PRO A 128 -66.37 -23.76 20.07
CA PRO A 128 -66.17 -23.64 18.61
C PRO A 128 -67.46 -23.18 17.85
N ARG A 129 -67.60 -23.60 16.56
CA ARG A 129 -68.75 -23.51 15.60
C ARG A 129 -68.67 -22.34 14.59
N GLY A 130 -68.89 -22.51 13.26
CA GLY A 130 -68.88 -23.75 12.45
C GLY A 130 -69.61 -23.71 11.09
N GLY A 131 -69.04 -24.33 10.05
CA GLY A 131 -69.70 -24.73 8.77
C GLY A 131 -69.89 -23.61 7.72
N ARG A 132 -69.90 -23.84 6.40
CA ARG A 132 -69.97 -25.03 5.51
C ARG A 132 -69.42 -24.65 4.10
N ASP A 133 -69.18 -25.48 3.07
CA ASP A 133 -69.20 -26.94 2.83
C ASP A 133 -68.37 -27.27 1.55
N ARG A 134 -67.91 -28.53 1.39
CA ARG A 134 -67.59 -29.30 0.15
C ARG A 134 -66.47 -28.80 -0.81
N GLU A 135 -65.41 -29.54 -1.20
CA GLU A 135 -65.15 -30.97 -1.56
C GLU A 135 -65.35 -31.33 -3.06
N PRO A 136 -64.69 -32.39 -3.62
CA PRO A 136 -63.39 -33.01 -3.26
C PRO A 136 -62.50 -33.50 -4.44
N HIS A 137 -61.22 -33.79 -4.18
CA HIS A 137 -60.41 -34.94 -4.69
C HIS A 137 -59.05 -34.91 -3.94
N ALA A 138 -58.75 -35.76 -2.94
CA ALA A 138 -58.51 -37.22 -2.93
C ALA A 138 -57.17 -37.65 -3.59
N ARG A 139 -56.25 -38.41 -2.95
CA ARG A 139 -56.19 -38.97 -1.58
C ARG A 139 -54.75 -39.34 -1.12
N ARG A 140 -54.39 -38.89 0.10
CA ARG A 140 -53.69 -39.60 1.22
C ARG A 140 -52.50 -40.56 0.98
N LEU A 141 -51.46 -40.37 1.81
CA LEU A 141 -50.76 -41.42 2.56
C LEU A 141 -50.81 -41.13 4.08
N ARG A 142 -50.43 -42.08 4.96
CA ARG A 142 -50.46 -41.96 6.44
C ARG A 142 -49.12 -42.38 7.08
N HIS A 143 -48.81 -41.80 8.24
CA HIS A 143 -47.83 -42.26 9.25
C HIS A 143 -48.41 -43.45 10.07
N PRO A 144 -47.63 -44.21 10.92
CA PRO A 144 -46.89 -43.67 12.09
C PRO A 144 -45.54 -44.34 12.47
N ASP A 145 -44.82 -43.67 13.39
CA ASP A 145 -43.88 -44.09 14.46
C ASP A 145 -43.11 -45.44 14.48
N ARG A 146 -41.82 -45.37 14.90
CA ARG A 146 -41.29 -46.06 16.12
C ARG A 146 -39.88 -45.57 16.55
N HIS A 147 -39.46 -45.95 17.76
CA HIS A 147 -38.29 -45.42 18.48
C HIS A 147 -37.07 -46.37 18.58
N ARG A 148 -35.86 -45.79 18.75
CA ARG A 148 -34.62 -46.36 19.35
C ARG A 148 -33.94 -47.53 18.59
N PRO A 149 -32.68 -47.90 18.94
CA PRO A 149 -31.51 -47.08 19.27
C PRO A 149 -30.24 -47.51 18.47
N ARG A 150 -29.07 -46.95 18.77
CA ARG A 150 -27.74 -47.48 18.38
C ARG A 150 -26.77 -47.51 19.56
N PRO A 151 -26.02 -48.61 19.76
CA PRO A 151 -24.77 -48.62 20.52
C PRO A 151 -23.53 -48.89 19.62
N ASP A 152 -22.37 -48.55 20.17
CA ASP A 152 -20.99 -48.88 19.75
C ASP A 152 -20.67 -50.41 19.95
N PRO A 153 -19.48 -51.01 19.61
CA PRO A 153 -18.16 -50.44 19.94
C PRO A 153 -16.83 -50.91 19.21
N HIS A 154 -15.74 -50.23 19.61
CA HIS A 154 -14.36 -50.73 19.90
C HIS A 154 -13.20 -50.76 18.84
N HIS A 155 -12.07 -50.18 19.31
CA HIS A 155 -10.65 -50.60 19.21
C HIS A 155 -9.95 -50.80 17.85
N HIS A 156 -8.85 -50.05 17.62
CA HIS A 156 -7.65 -50.56 16.94
C HIS A 156 -6.32 -49.84 17.31
N ALA A 157 -5.29 -50.68 17.51
CA ALA A 157 -3.84 -50.45 17.57
C ALA A 157 -3.19 -51.87 17.35
N PRO A 158 -1.85 -52.10 17.25
CA PRO A 158 -0.70 -51.21 17.52
C PRO A 158 0.51 -51.35 16.50
N HIS A 159 1.70 -50.90 16.92
CA HIS A 159 3.08 -51.24 16.46
C HIS A 159 3.81 -50.38 15.40
N ARG A 160 5.12 -50.66 15.24
CA ARG A 160 6.20 -49.71 14.92
C ARG A 160 7.38 -50.32 14.12
N ASP A 161 7.95 -49.48 13.24
CA ASP A 161 9.40 -49.26 12.99
C ASP A 161 10.27 -50.35 12.30
N HIS A 162 11.47 -49.91 11.85
CA HIS A 162 12.55 -50.56 11.09
C HIS A 162 12.32 -50.63 9.56
N GLY A 163 13.28 -50.31 8.67
CA GLY A 163 14.55 -49.59 8.85
C GLY A 163 15.62 -49.84 7.75
N ARG A 164 16.44 -48.81 7.44
CA ARG A 164 17.75 -48.81 6.73
C ARG A 164 17.88 -48.97 5.19
N HIS A 165 18.81 -48.16 4.63
CA HIS A 165 19.60 -48.28 3.37
C HIS A 165 18.83 -48.35 2.02
N GLY A 166 19.36 -47.92 0.87
CA GLY A 166 20.60 -47.16 0.56
C GLY A 166 21.09 -47.42 -0.89
N GLU A 167 20.96 -46.46 -1.81
CA GLU A 167 21.20 -46.66 -3.26
C GLU A 167 22.55 -46.16 -3.81
N PRO A 168 23.29 -47.00 -4.57
CA PRO A 168 24.40 -46.62 -5.47
C PRO A 168 24.03 -46.74 -6.98
N PRO A 169 24.89 -46.29 -7.94
CA PRO A 169 24.36 -45.61 -9.15
C PRO A 169 24.86 -46.07 -10.55
N LEU A 170 24.23 -45.50 -11.60
CA LEU A 170 24.76 -45.16 -12.94
C LEU A 170 25.55 -46.19 -13.80
N ARG A 171 24.96 -46.59 -14.95
CA ARG A 171 25.49 -46.57 -16.35
C ARG A 171 24.48 -47.29 -17.28
N ALA A 172 24.12 -46.89 -18.51
CA ALA A 172 24.73 -46.21 -19.68
C ALA A 172 24.98 -47.19 -20.86
N ALA A 173 24.34 -46.96 -22.01
CA ALA A 173 24.56 -47.68 -23.28
C ALA A 173 24.16 -46.83 -24.51
N HIS A 174 24.77 -47.10 -25.68
CA HIS A 174 24.58 -46.36 -26.94
C HIS A 174 24.33 -47.29 -28.14
N ALA A 175 23.30 -47.04 -28.95
CA ALA A 175 23.21 -47.34 -30.40
C ALA A 175 22.17 -46.40 -31.02
N ARG A 176 22.34 -45.64 -32.11
CA ARG A 176 23.00 -45.75 -33.44
C ARG A 176 22.15 -46.37 -34.57
N ARG A 177 21.58 -45.46 -35.38
CA ARG A 177 21.33 -45.50 -36.86
C ARG A 177 20.25 -46.44 -37.46
N ALA A 178 19.37 -45.83 -38.25
CA ALA A 178 18.98 -46.28 -39.60
C ALA A 178 18.46 -45.09 -40.45
N ARG A 179 18.34 -45.24 -41.78
CA ARG A 179 17.72 -44.28 -42.73
C ARG A 179 17.09 -45.00 -43.94
N ALA A 180 15.82 -44.73 -44.26
CA ALA A 180 15.19 -44.87 -45.58
C ALA A 180 14.00 -43.87 -45.62
N ARG A 181 13.80 -42.98 -46.60
CA ARG A 181 13.37 -43.14 -48.02
C ARG A 181 11.91 -43.58 -48.19
N ALA A 182 11.20 -42.89 -49.09
CA ALA A 182 9.74 -42.93 -49.29
C ALA A 182 9.33 -43.85 -50.47
N PRO A 183 8.01 -43.99 -50.73
CA PRO A 183 7.36 -43.08 -51.69
C PRO A 183 5.97 -42.59 -51.23
N GLY A 184 5.24 -41.90 -52.11
CA GLY A 184 3.84 -41.51 -51.96
C GLY A 184 3.16 -41.29 -53.33
N PRO A 185 1.86 -41.00 -53.40
CA PRO A 185 1.15 -40.73 -54.64
C PRO A 185 1.00 -39.22 -54.96
N ARG A 186 0.77 -38.89 -56.23
CA ARG A 186 0.33 -37.57 -56.70
C ARG A 186 -1.14 -37.63 -57.14
N LEU A 187 -1.87 -36.53 -56.96
CA LEU A 187 -2.99 -36.13 -57.83
C LEU A 187 -2.92 -34.62 -58.05
N GLU A 188 -3.43 -34.17 -59.20
CA GLU A 188 -3.31 -32.78 -59.69
C GLU A 188 -4.63 -32.01 -59.49
N GLY A 189 -4.59 -30.66 -59.41
CA GLY A 189 -5.85 -29.92 -59.21
C GLY A 189 -5.79 -28.40 -59.04
N ARG A 190 -5.51 -27.68 -60.14
CA ARG A 190 -5.86 -26.25 -60.39
C ARG A 190 -5.22 -25.15 -59.52
N ALA A 191 -5.12 -23.97 -60.13
CA ALA A 191 -4.47 -22.78 -59.57
C ALA A 191 -5.43 -21.89 -58.75
N GLY A 192 -4.88 -21.19 -57.76
CA GLY A 192 -5.56 -20.14 -56.98
C GLY A 192 -4.54 -19.33 -56.19
N GLY A 193 -4.31 -18.08 -56.56
CA GLY A 193 -3.17 -17.29 -56.09
C GLY A 193 -3.23 -16.92 -54.60
N ARG A 194 -2.11 -17.12 -53.88
CA ARG A 194 -1.89 -16.51 -52.55
C ARG A 194 -0.48 -15.90 -52.47
N ARG A 195 -0.41 -14.59 -52.23
CA ARG A 195 0.86 -13.90 -51.93
C ARG A 195 1.42 -14.44 -50.60
N GLY A 196 2.68 -14.86 -50.60
CA GLY A 196 3.29 -15.52 -49.45
C GLY A 196 3.48 -14.59 -48.25
N GLY A 197 2.78 -14.86 -47.14
CA GLY A 197 3.02 -14.21 -45.86
C GLY A 197 4.39 -14.57 -45.30
N ARG A 198 5.38 -13.68 -45.46
CA ARG A 198 6.70 -13.85 -44.84
C ARG A 198 6.58 -13.76 -43.32
N ALA A 199 6.77 -14.88 -42.62
CA ALA A 199 6.95 -14.88 -41.17
C ALA A 199 8.16 -14.01 -40.81
N ALA A 200 7.91 -12.90 -40.11
CA ALA A 200 8.92 -11.88 -39.83
C ALA A 200 9.94 -12.39 -38.80
N ARG A 201 11.13 -12.81 -39.27
CA ARG A 201 12.28 -13.07 -38.39
C ARG A 201 12.65 -11.78 -37.64
N VAL A 202 12.35 -11.75 -36.34
CA VAL A 202 12.81 -10.69 -35.42
C VAL A 202 14.35 -10.74 -35.34
N ARG A 203 15.02 -9.96 -36.19
CA ARG A 203 16.46 -9.72 -36.07
C ARG A 203 16.72 -8.77 -34.90
N ARG A 204 17.44 -9.26 -33.89
CA ARG A 204 17.98 -8.48 -32.77
C ARG A 204 18.65 -7.22 -33.31
N GLY A 205 18.26 -6.05 -32.82
CA GLY A 205 18.99 -4.81 -33.10
C GLY A 205 20.24 -4.79 -32.23
N GLY A 206 21.41 -4.59 -32.83
CA GLY A 206 22.60 -4.28 -32.05
C GLY A 206 22.47 -2.88 -31.46
N VAL A 207 22.62 -2.75 -30.14
CA VAL A 207 22.83 -1.43 -29.51
C VAL A 207 24.17 -0.91 -30.03
N SER A 208 24.16 0.27 -30.66
CA SER A 208 25.38 0.87 -31.19
C SER A 208 26.29 1.30 -30.04
N ARG A 209 27.34 0.52 -29.78
CA ARG A 209 28.30 0.82 -28.70
C ARG A 209 29.10 2.07 -29.06
N ARG A 210 28.70 3.22 -28.51
CA ARG A 210 29.59 4.39 -28.41
C ARG A 210 30.78 4.01 -27.55
N ALA A 211 31.97 4.01 -28.15
CA ALA A 211 33.22 3.74 -27.44
C ALA A 211 33.58 4.96 -26.59
N GLY A 212 33.58 4.78 -25.27
CA GLY A 212 33.87 5.82 -24.29
C GLY A 212 33.55 5.34 -22.87
N PRO A 213 34.00 6.06 -21.83
CA PRO A 213 33.70 5.72 -20.45
C PRO A 213 32.18 5.72 -20.21
N VAL A 214 31.74 4.90 -19.25
CA VAL A 214 30.36 4.92 -18.76
C VAL A 214 30.24 6.02 -17.70
N THR A 215 29.23 6.87 -17.85
CA THR A 215 28.92 7.98 -16.93
C THR A 215 27.48 7.83 -16.47
N ILE A 216 27.31 7.63 -15.16
CA ILE A 216 26.05 7.37 -14.48
C ILE A 216 25.72 8.59 -13.60
N VAL A 217 24.52 9.15 -13.73
CA VAL A 217 24.03 10.21 -12.85
C VAL A 217 22.79 9.75 -12.09
N VAL A 218 22.74 10.09 -10.80
CA VAL A 218 21.53 10.04 -9.98
C VAL A 218 21.10 11.51 -9.73
N PRO A 219 20.15 12.07 -10.50
CA PRO A 219 19.88 13.51 -10.49
C PRO A 219 19.01 13.94 -9.29
N ASP A 220 18.36 13.00 -8.62
CA ASP A 220 17.52 13.22 -7.45
C ASP A 220 17.62 12.02 -6.50
N ASP A 221 18.29 12.22 -5.37
CA ASP A 221 18.33 11.30 -4.23
C ASP A 221 18.19 12.08 -2.91
N PHE A 222 17.13 12.87 -2.75
CA PHE A 222 16.79 13.49 -1.46
C PHE A 222 15.57 12.82 -0.79
N PRO A 223 15.63 12.48 0.52
CA PRO A 223 16.86 12.20 1.27
C PRO A 223 17.59 11.01 0.61
N SER A 224 18.91 10.91 0.81
CA SER A 224 19.69 9.89 0.10
C SER A 224 19.35 8.47 0.55
N VAL A 225 19.10 7.60 -0.42
CA VAL A 225 18.92 6.16 -0.21
C VAL A 225 19.86 5.31 -1.07
N PHE A 226 20.63 5.91 -1.98
CA PHE A 226 21.60 5.18 -2.82
C PHE A 226 23.05 5.37 -2.37
N GLU A 227 23.43 6.52 -1.84
CA GLU A 227 24.79 6.73 -1.36
C GLU A 227 25.15 5.74 -0.22
N GLY A 228 26.42 5.32 -0.15
CA GLY A 228 26.89 4.26 0.76
C GLY A 228 26.38 2.83 0.47
N THR A 229 25.37 2.62 -0.38
CA THR A 229 24.78 1.28 -0.57
C THR A 229 25.63 0.31 -1.40
N PRO A 230 25.42 -1.02 -1.28
CA PRO A 230 26.00 -2.01 -2.19
C PRO A 230 25.66 -1.77 -3.67
N ALA A 231 24.50 -1.16 -3.96
CA ALA A 231 24.12 -0.78 -5.33
C ALA A 231 25.01 0.35 -5.86
N HIS A 232 25.35 1.34 -5.03
CA HIS A 232 26.28 2.41 -5.41
C HIS A 232 27.71 1.90 -5.59
N ALA A 233 28.19 1.01 -4.71
CA ALA A 233 29.49 0.35 -4.89
C ALA A 233 29.55 -0.38 -6.26
N ARG A 234 28.56 -1.23 -6.53
CA ARG A 234 28.43 -1.97 -7.80
C ARG A 234 28.27 -1.05 -9.02
N ALA A 235 27.60 0.09 -8.90
CA ALA A 235 27.51 1.07 -9.99
C ALA A 235 28.86 1.73 -10.32
N ARG A 236 29.75 1.93 -9.32
CA ARG A 236 31.10 2.48 -9.52
C ARG A 236 32.06 1.51 -10.19
N GLU A 237 31.80 0.20 -10.13
CA GLU A 237 32.51 -0.81 -10.92
C GLU A 237 32.20 -0.69 -12.43
N LEU A 238 31.04 -0.13 -12.78
CA LEU A 238 30.61 0.03 -14.18
C LEU A 238 31.12 1.31 -14.84
N GLY A 239 31.41 2.36 -14.05
CA GLY A 239 31.84 3.66 -14.56
C GLY A 239 31.85 4.78 -13.52
N ALA A 240 32.01 6.02 -13.98
CA ALA A 240 31.95 7.19 -13.10
C ALA A 240 30.51 7.45 -12.67
N VAL A 241 30.26 7.55 -11.36
CA VAL A 241 28.95 7.82 -10.77
C VAL A 241 28.94 9.19 -10.09
N THR A 242 27.91 9.99 -10.36
CA THR A 242 27.62 11.25 -9.64
C THR A 242 26.24 11.17 -9.02
N VAL A 243 26.12 11.46 -7.72
CA VAL A 243 24.85 11.46 -6.97
C VAL A 243 24.51 12.88 -6.54
N TYR A 244 23.30 13.33 -6.80
CA TYR A 244 22.77 14.62 -6.36
C TYR A 244 21.77 14.42 -5.22
N THR A 245 22.25 14.56 -3.99
CA THR A 245 21.49 14.32 -2.76
C THR A 245 20.66 15.53 -2.29
N ALA A 246 20.61 16.62 -3.06
CA ALA A 246 19.83 17.82 -2.77
C ALA A 246 18.59 17.93 -3.67
N ARG A 247 17.53 18.60 -3.19
CA ARG A 247 16.34 18.97 -4.00
C ARG A 247 16.71 19.88 -5.19
N GLY A 248 15.78 20.08 -6.12
CA GLY A 248 15.93 20.95 -7.30
C GLY A 248 15.78 20.25 -8.64
N ALA A 249 15.71 18.91 -8.68
CA ALA A 249 15.47 18.15 -9.91
C ALA A 249 14.02 18.25 -10.43
N GLU A 250 13.13 18.82 -9.62
CA GLU A 250 11.80 19.29 -10.01
C GLU A 250 11.83 20.48 -10.99
N ASP A 251 12.95 21.21 -11.08
CA ASP A 251 13.19 22.20 -12.14
C ASP A 251 13.88 21.55 -13.36
N GLU A 252 13.40 21.88 -14.56
CA GLU A 252 13.86 21.26 -15.80
C GLU A 252 15.29 21.66 -16.18
N ALA A 253 15.68 22.91 -15.94
CA ALA A 253 17.01 23.41 -16.28
C ALA A 253 18.08 22.86 -15.33
N GLU A 254 17.77 22.76 -14.03
CA GLU A 254 18.60 22.11 -13.02
C GLU A 254 18.71 20.59 -13.29
N LEU A 255 17.62 19.91 -13.67
CA LEU A 255 17.66 18.50 -14.07
C LEU A 255 18.56 18.29 -15.30
N ILE A 256 18.44 19.11 -16.33
CA ILE A 256 19.32 19.09 -17.52
C ILE A 256 20.78 19.34 -17.11
N ARG A 257 21.05 20.30 -16.20
CA ARG A 257 22.40 20.60 -15.70
C ARG A 257 23.00 19.42 -14.93
N ARG A 258 22.20 18.72 -14.12
CA ARG A 258 22.62 17.53 -13.35
C ARG A 258 22.98 16.36 -14.25
N ILE A 259 22.15 16.08 -15.27
CA ILE A 259 22.39 14.99 -16.24
C ILE A 259 23.59 15.35 -17.15
N GLY A 260 23.62 16.57 -17.70
CA GLY A 260 24.72 17.11 -18.48
C GLY A 260 25.16 16.21 -19.65
N ARG A 261 26.30 15.53 -19.48
CA ARG A 261 26.88 14.60 -20.48
C ARG A 261 26.85 13.13 -20.04
N ALA A 262 26.03 12.79 -19.06
CA ALA A 262 25.82 11.41 -18.63
C ALA A 262 25.29 10.54 -19.77
N ARG A 263 25.74 9.28 -19.80
CA ARG A 263 25.21 8.26 -20.71
C ARG A 263 24.04 7.50 -20.09
N ILE A 264 24.02 7.41 -18.76
CA ILE A 264 23.03 6.62 -18.03
C ILE A 264 22.52 7.44 -16.85
N VAL A 265 21.21 7.39 -16.62
CA VAL A 265 20.58 7.96 -15.42
C VAL A 265 19.96 6.83 -14.59
N ILE A 266 20.19 6.82 -13.27
CA ILE A 266 19.35 6.09 -12.33
C ILE A 266 18.33 7.09 -11.77
N ASN A 267 17.05 6.87 -12.04
CA ASN A 267 15.99 7.73 -11.52
C ASN A 267 15.38 7.11 -10.25
N ILE A 268 15.66 7.69 -9.08
CA ILE A 268 15.22 7.16 -7.77
C ILE A 268 13.89 7.76 -7.31
N ARG A 269 13.59 8.99 -7.71
CA ARG A 269 12.42 9.75 -7.24
C ARG A 269 11.46 10.07 -8.40
N ALA A 270 10.25 10.49 -8.06
CA ALA A 270 9.24 10.91 -9.03
C ALA A 270 9.20 12.43 -9.26
N HIS A 271 10.04 13.21 -8.56
CA HIS A 271 10.09 14.67 -8.70
C HIS A 271 10.77 15.10 -10.00
N ALA A 272 11.88 14.45 -10.37
CA ALA A 272 12.53 14.63 -11.66
C ALA A 272 11.60 14.23 -12.83
N ARG A 273 11.30 15.18 -13.72
CA ARG A 273 10.41 14.99 -14.88
C ARG A 273 11.22 14.99 -16.18
N PHE A 274 11.21 13.87 -16.88
CA PHE A 274 11.97 13.67 -18.12
C PHE A 274 11.07 13.99 -19.32
N THR A 275 11.11 15.24 -19.76
CA THR A 275 10.33 15.78 -20.89
C THR A 275 11.09 15.66 -22.23
N GLU A 276 10.40 15.90 -23.34
CA GLU A 276 11.02 16.11 -24.67
C GLU A 276 12.19 17.13 -24.63
N ALA A 277 12.09 18.19 -23.83
CA ALA A 277 13.16 19.18 -23.69
C ALA A 277 14.39 18.62 -22.95
N VAL A 278 14.19 17.84 -21.89
CA VAL A 278 15.28 17.12 -21.19
C VAL A 278 16.01 16.19 -22.17
N PHE A 279 15.26 15.41 -22.97
CA PHE A 279 15.86 14.50 -23.96
C PHE A 279 16.60 15.23 -25.09
N ALA A 280 16.03 16.31 -25.65
CA ALA A 280 16.65 17.10 -26.72
C ALA A 280 17.93 17.83 -26.28
N ALA A 281 18.04 18.19 -25.00
CA ALA A 281 19.24 18.75 -24.40
C ALA A 281 20.29 17.67 -24.08
N CYS A 282 19.88 16.56 -23.45
CA CYS A 282 20.77 15.52 -22.93
C CYS A 282 21.23 14.51 -24.02
N ARG A 283 21.78 15.00 -25.15
CA ARG A 283 22.15 14.23 -26.37
C ARG A 283 23.22 13.13 -26.19
N ASN A 284 23.72 12.97 -24.97
CA ASN A 284 24.64 11.90 -24.57
C ASN A 284 23.94 10.74 -23.86
N LEU A 285 22.68 10.91 -23.42
CA LEU A 285 21.89 9.93 -22.71
C LEU A 285 21.53 8.74 -23.62
N GLU A 286 21.81 7.54 -23.15
CA GLU A 286 21.60 6.26 -23.83
C GLU A 286 20.57 5.39 -23.07
N MET A 287 20.45 5.57 -21.75
CA MET A 287 19.60 4.78 -20.87
C MET A 287 19.07 5.56 -19.64
N ILE A 288 17.82 5.31 -19.25
CA ILE A 288 17.30 5.60 -17.91
C ILE A 288 16.92 4.28 -17.21
N SER A 289 17.39 4.07 -15.98
CA SER A 289 16.96 2.97 -15.11
C SER A 289 16.14 3.53 -13.94
N ILE A 290 14.83 3.27 -13.93
CA ILE A 290 13.91 3.73 -12.90
C ILE A 290 13.92 2.77 -11.71
N TRP A 291 14.12 3.28 -10.51
CA TRP A 291 13.78 2.58 -9.27
C TRP A 291 12.26 2.60 -9.06
N GLY A 292 11.67 1.42 -8.93
CA GLY A 292 10.21 1.22 -8.84
C GLY A 292 9.57 0.76 -10.16
N THR A 293 8.23 0.74 -10.19
CA THR A 293 7.45 0.26 -11.36
C THR A 293 6.80 1.41 -12.15
N GLY A 294 6.56 2.56 -11.52
CA GLY A 294 5.93 3.73 -12.14
C GLY A 294 6.79 4.33 -13.25
N THR A 295 6.13 4.98 -14.22
CA THR A 295 6.76 5.65 -15.37
C THR A 295 6.13 7.01 -15.64
N ASP A 296 5.34 7.52 -14.68
CA ASP A 296 4.43 8.65 -14.83
C ASP A 296 5.15 10.01 -14.93
N ASN A 297 6.46 10.03 -14.63
CA ASN A 297 7.36 11.17 -14.69
C ASN A 297 8.27 11.19 -15.94
N ILE A 298 8.06 10.29 -16.92
CA ILE A 298 8.90 10.18 -18.12
C ILE A 298 8.03 10.19 -19.38
N ASP A 299 8.32 11.09 -20.33
CA ASP A 299 7.83 11.00 -21.70
C ASP A 299 8.55 9.83 -22.41
N LEU A 300 7.88 8.67 -22.41
CA LEU A 300 8.41 7.44 -23.01
C LEU A 300 8.53 7.55 -24.53
N ASP A 301 7.66 8.32 -25.19
CA ASP A 301 7.71 8.47 -26.64
C ASP A 301 8.87 9.41 -27.05
N ALA A 302 9.14 10.47 -26.27
CA ALA A 302 10.35 11.28 -26.42
C ALA A 302 11.61 10.46 -26.17
N ALA A 303 11.66 9.67 -25.09
CA ALA A 303 12.79 8.78 -24.82
C ALA A 303 13.05 7.84 -26.01
N GLY A 304 12.00 7.23 -26.57
CA GLY A 304 12.07 6.40 -27.77
C GLY A 304 12.58 7.15 -29.01
N ARG A 305 12.10 8.38 -29.26
CA ARG A 305 12.52 9.25 -30.39
C ARG A 305 14.00 9.64 -30.29
N HIS A 306 14.47 10.03 -29.11
CA HIS A 306 15.86 10.43 -28.86
C HIS A 306 16.84 9.26 -28.70
N GLY A 307 16.35 8.02 -28.81
CA GLY A 307 17.18 6.82 -28.77
C GLY A 307 17.58 6.36 -27.36
N VAL A 308 16.86 6.81 -26.34
CA VAL A 308 17.07 6.43 -24.94
C VAL A 308 16.30 5.14 -24.63
N THR A 309 16.97 4.18 -23.99
CA THR A 309 16.31 2.97 -23.46
C THR A 309 15.84 3.22 -22.03
N VAL A 310 14.53 3.11 -21.77
CA VAL A 310 14.01 3.22 -20.39
C VAL A 310 13.72 1.82 -19.84
N THR A 311 14.28 1.50 -18.68
CA THR A 311 14.00 0.28 -17.92
C THR A 311 13.45 0.61 -16.54
N ASN A 312 12.63 -0.27 -15.95
CA ASN A 312 12.16 -0.11 -14.56
C ASN A 312 12.47 -1.36 -13.71
N THR A 313 12.07 -1.38 -12.44
CA THR A 313 12.24 -2.53 -11.54
C THR A 313 10.87 -3.10 -11.14
N PRO A 314 10.23 -3.88 -12.03
CA PRO A 314 8.85 -4.29 -11.84
C PRO A 314 8.72 -5.30 -10.70
N GLY A 315 7.73 -5.09 -9.84
CA GLY A 315 7.31 -6.04 -8.81
C GLY A 315 8.17 -6.13 -7.54
N VAL A 316 9.25 -5.35 -7.42
CA VAL A 316 10.06 -5.24 -6.17
C VAL A 316 9.15 -4.92 -4.98
N ASN A 317 8.36 -3.85 -5.11
CA ASN A 317 7.45 -3.36 -4.09
C ASN A 317 6.16 -4.18 -3.91
N ALA A 318 6.00 -5.32 -4.61
CA ALA A 318 4.70 -5.99 -4.68
C ALA A 318 4.25 -6.67 -3.38
N ARG A 319 5.20 -7.03 -2.50
CA ARG A 319 4.90 -7.50 -1.13
C ARG A 319 4.50 -6.34 -0.23
N ALA A 320 5.38 -5.36 -0.07
CA ALA A 320 5.15 -4.16 0.73
C ALA A 320 3.82 -3.47 0.42
N VAL A 321 3.49 -3.25 -0.87
CA VAL A 321 2.22 -2.58 -1.24
C VAL A 321 0.99 -3.43 -0.90
N ALA A 322 1.09 -4.76 -0.97
CA ALA A 322 -0.02 -5.65 -0.59
C ALA A 322 -0.17 -5.75 0.94
N GLU A 323 0.94 -5.74 1.68
CA GLU A 323 0.98 -5.70 3.14
C GLU A 323 0.44 -4.36 3.66
N HIS A 324 0.80 -3.24 3.03
CA HIS A 324 0.25 -1.91 3.32
C HIS A 324 -1.23 -1.79 2.97
N ALA A 325 -1.68 -2.39 1.85
CA ALA A 325 -3.10 -2.47 1.53
C ALA A 325 -3.87 -3.25 2.62
N LEU A 326 -3.34 -4.36 3.13
CA LEU A 326 -3.91 -5.09 4.27
C LEU A 326 -3.88 -4.25 5.56
N ALA A 327 -2.80 -3.51 5.82
CA ALA A 327 -2.72 -2.61 6.97
C ALA A 327 -3.79 -1.51 6.91
N LEU A 328 -4.04 -0.91 5.74
CA LEU A 328 -5.12 0.04 5.51
C LEU A 328 -6.51 -0.61 5.70
N MET A 329 -6.73 -1.84 5.21
CA MET A 329 -7.98 -2.58 5.45
C MET A 329 -8.28 -2.72 6.94
N LEU A 330 -7.27 -3.17 7.72
CA LEU A 330 -7.40 -3.36 9.15
C LEU A 330 -7.54 -2.03 9.90
N ALA A 331 -6.78 -1.00 9.51
CA ALA A 331 -6.83 0.33 10.12
C ALA A 331 -8.20 1.01 9.96
N VAL A 332 -8.85 0.88 8.80
CA VAL A 332 -10.22 1.40 8.58
C VAL A 332 -11.26 0.52 9.30
N ALA A 333 -11.21 -0.81 9.11
CA ALA A 333 -12.19 -1.73 9.69
C ALA A 333 -12.20 -1.72 11.23
N ARG A 334 -11.03 -1.51 11.84
CA ARG A 334 -10.83 -1.41 13.30
C ARG A 334 -10.68 0.04 13.79
N ARG A 335 -10.81 1.04 12.91
CA ARG A 335 -10.76 2.48 13.19
C ARG A 335 -9.55 2.94 14.01
N ILE A 336 -8.41 2.28 13.84
CA ILE A 336 -7.24 2.38 14.74
C ILE A 336 -6.73 3.83 14.88
N PRO A 337 -6.48 4.59 13.80
CA PRO A 337 -5.95 5.95 13.93
C PRO A 337 -6.93 6.92 14.59
N ARG A 338 -8.24 6.70 14.43
CA ARG A 338 -9.26 7.47 15.13
C ARG A 338 -9.21 7.17 16.62
N ILE A 339 -9.31 5.89 16.99
CA ILE A 339 -9.36 5.45 18.39
C ILE A 339 -8.09 5.83 19.17
N ASP A 340 -6.91 5.66 18.58
CA ASP A 340 -5.64 6.09 19.17
C ASP A 340 -5.64 7.60 19.49
N ARG A 341 -6.05 8.44 18.53
CA ARG A 341 -6.18 9.89 18.71
C ARG A 341 -7.16 10.26 19.83
N GLU A 342 -8.27 9.52 19.97
CA GLU A 342 -9.25 9.77 21.05
C GLU A 342 -8.73 9.33 22.42
N MET A 343 -8.05 8.18 22.51
CA MET A 343 -7.39 7.70 23.73
C MET A 343 -6.32 8.67 24.23
N ARG A 344 -5.50 9.23 23.32
CA ARG A 344 -4.50 10.26 23.66
C ARG A 344 -5.10 11.58 24.14
N GLN A 345 -6.37 11.82 23.86
CA GLN A 345 -7.15 12.98 24.34
C GLN A 345 -7.91 12.68 25.65
N GLY A 346 -7.57 11.58 26.34
CA GLY A 346 -8.21 11.18 27.60
C GLY A 346 -9.64 10.63 27.43
N ARG A 347 -10.08 10.36 26.19
CA ARG A 347 -11.39 9.75 25.90
C ARG A 347 -11.25 8.22 25.91
N TRP A 348 -12.36 7.52 26.16
CA TRP A 348 -12.38 6.05 26.18
C TRP A 348 -13.49 5.50 25.27
N PRO A 349 -13.32 5.56 23.93
CA PRO A 349 -14.35 5.11 22.99
C PRO A 349 -14.63 3.61 23.14
N ARG A 350 -15.92 3.26 23.30
CA ARG A 350 -16.40 1.87 23.29
C ARG A 350 -17.51 1.75 22.25
N GLU A 351 -17.20 1.11 21.13
CA GLU A 351 -18.09 0.95 19.99
C GLU A 351 -17.85 -0.39 19.28
N LEU A 352 -18.78 -0.78 18.40
CA LEU A 352 -18.63 -1.97 17.56
C LEU A 352 -17.68 -1.68 16.40
N LEU A 353 -16.75 -2.62 16.16
CA LEU A 353 -15.73 -2.55 15.11
C LEU A 353 -15.90 -3.69 14.10
N THR A 354 -15.38 -3.52 12.89
CA THR A 354 -15.53 -4.51 11.82
C THR A 354 -14.43 -5.56 11.86
N GLN A 355 -14.83 -6.82 12.09
CA GLN A 355 -14.01 -8.00 11.83
C GLN A 355 -14.02 -8.34 10.32
N LEU A 356 -12.87 -8.74 9.77
CA LEU A 356 -12.73 -9.13 8.36
C LEU A 356 -12.84 -10.64 8.09
N LEU A 357 -12.55 -11.50 9.08
CA LEU A 357 -12.76 -12.96 8.95
C LEU A 357 -14.20 -13.27 8.51
N GLY A 358 -14.35 -14.05 7.44
CA GLY A 358 -15.63 -14.41 6.83
C GLY A 358 -16.26 -13.36 5.92
N LYS A 359 -15.62 -12.20 5.72
CA LYS A 359 -16.10 -11.14 4.82
C LYS A 359 -15.61 -11.31 3.38
N THR A 360 -16.24 -10.57 2.46
CA THR A 360 -15.88 -10.59 1.04
C THR A 360 -14.91 -9.47 0.67
N LEU A 361 -13.76 -9.82 0.10
CA LEU A 361 -12.79 -8.90 -0.50
C LEU A 361 -12.94 -8.91 -2.03
N GLY A 362 -13.19 -7.76 -2.63
CA GLY A 362 -13.17 -7.54 -4.08
C GLY A 362 -11.82 -6.99 -4.54
N VAL A 363 -11.11 -7.72 -5.40
CA VAL A 363 -9.81 -7.30 -5.96
C VAL A 363 -9.96 -6.92 -7.42
N PHE A 364 -9.79 -5.63 -7.73
CA PHE A 364 -9.75 -5.11 -9.09
C PHE A 364 -8.31 -5.09 -9.61
N GLY A 365 -7.95 -6.07 -10.43
CA GLY A 365 -6.64 -6.19 -11.08
C GLY A 365 -5.77 -7.29 -10.48
N LEU A 366 -5.58 -8.38 -11.21
CA LEU A 366 -4.71 -9.50 -10.82
C LEU A 366 -3.24 -9.30 -11.22
N GLY A 367 -2.72 -8.08 -11.05
CA GLY A 367 -1.30 -7.78 -11.23
C GLY A 367 -0.42 -8.43 -10.17
N THR A 368 0.89 -8.12 -10.18
CA THR A 368 1.84 -8.64 -9.19
C THR A 368 1.50 -8.22 -7.76
N ILE A 369 0.91 -7.03 -7.57
CA ILE A 369 0.40 -6.56 -6.27
C ILE A 369 -0.93 -7.25 -5.95
N GLY A 370 -1.93 -7.14 -6.83
CA GLY A 370 -3.27 -7.68 -6.59
C GLY A 370 -3.32 -9.19 -6.35
N SER A 371 -2.41 -9.97 -6.96
CA SER A 371 -2.28 -11.40 -6.64
C SER A 371 -1.93 -11.63 -5.16
N ARG A 372 -1.10 -10.75 -4.57
CA ARG A 372 -0.64 -10.84 -3.17
C ARG A 372 -1.70 -10.30 -2.22
N VAL A 373 -2.51 -9.34 -2.66
CA VAL A 373 -3.73 -8.91 -1.96
C VAL A 373 -4.77 -10.04 -1.90
N VAL A 374 -4.92 -10.86 -2.95
CA VAL A 374 -5.73 -12.10 -2.90
C VAL A 374 -5.14 -13.09 -1.89
N GLU A 375 -3.83 -13.37 -1.97
CA GLU A 375 -3.13 -14.30 -1.06
C GLU A 375 -3.30 -13.89 0.41
N LEU A 376 -3.06 -12.61 0.74
CA LEU A 376 -3.21 -12.05 2.09
C LEU A 376 -4.66 -12.03 2.58
N GLY A 377 -5.61 -11.63 1.73
CA GLY A 377 -7.03 -11.62 2.07
C GLY A 377 -7.55 -13.02 2.42
N ARG A 378 -7.16 -14.04 1.64
CA ARG A 378 -7.46 -15.44 1.95
C ARG A 378 -6.73 -15.91 3.23
N GLY A 379 -5.51 -15.44 3.47
CA GLY A 379 -4.73 -15.71 4.68
C GLY A 379 -5.39 -15.26 5.98
N ILE A 380 -6.14 -14.14 5.96
CA ILE A 380 -6.97 -13.70 7.10
C ILE A 380 -8.42 -14.23 7.06
N GLY A 381 -8.71 -15.20 6.20
CA GLY A 381 -10.01 -15.88 6.11
C GLY A 381 -11.12 -15.05 5.44
N MET A 382 -10.79 -14.17 4.49
CA MET A 382 -11.79 -13.54 3.62
C MET A 382 -12.11 -14.42 2.41
N SER A 383 -13.38 -14.40 2.00
CA SER A 383 -13.80 -14.84 0.66
C SER A 383 -13.33 -13.80 -0.35
N VAL A 384 -12.70 -14.21 -1.46
CA VAL A 384 -12.15 -13.26 -2.43
C VAL A 384 -12.86 -13.36 -3.78
N LEU A 385 -13.36 -12.23 -4.26
CA LEU A 385 -13.84 -12.02 -5.62
C LEU A 385 -12.77 -11.26 -6.40
N ALA A 386 -12.53 -11.65 -7.65
CA ALA A 386 -11.45 -11.09 -8.45
C ALA A 386 -11.91 -10.73 -9.87
N TRP A 387 -11.49 -9.54 -10.32
CA TRP A 387 -11.69 -9.05 -11.68
C TRP A 387 -10.36 -8.68 -12.34
N SER A 388 -10.28 -8.87 -13.65
CA SER A 388 -9.13 -8.50 -14.47
C SER A 388 -9.61 -8.01 -15.82
N PHE A 389 -9.12 -6.85 -16.27
CA PHE A 389 -9.43 -6.25 -17.58
C PHE A 389 -9.17 -7.21 -18.76
N ARG A 390 -8.28 -8.19 -18.60
CA ARG A 390 -7.97 -9.21 -19.62
C ARG A 390 -8.84 -10.47 -19.56
N GLY A 391 -9.88 -10.51 -18.72
CA GLY A 391 -10.73 -11.69 -18.55
C GLY A 391 -10.03 -12.89 -17.90
N ASP A 392 -9.01 -12.64 -17.07
CA ASP A 392 -8.08 -13.64 -16.53
C ASP A 392 -8.69 -14.48 -15.38
N ALA A 393 -9.75 -15.24 -15.72
CA ALA A 393 -10.51 -16.07 -14.78
C ALA A 393 -9.71 -17.27 -14.24
N GLU A 394 -8.82 -17.85 -15.05
CA GLU A 394 -7.99 -18.98 -14.62
C GLU A 394 -6.95 -18.55 -13.58
N ARG A 395 -6.37 -17.34 -13.70
CA ARG A 395 -5.52 -16.79 -12.65
C ARG A 395 -6.28 -16.52 -11.35
N ALA A 396 -7.52 -16.04 -11.43
CA ALA A 396 -8.37 -15.89 -10.24
C ALA A 396 -8.56 -17.24 -9.53
N ARG A 397 -8.94 -18.29 -10.29
CA ARG A 397 -9.12 -19.66 -9.78
C ARG A 397 -7.83 -20.23 -9.20
N ALA A 398 -6.68 -20.03 -9.86
CA ALA A 398 -5.37 -20.50 -9.38
C ALA A 398 -4.93 -19.82 -8.07
N LEU A 399 -5.30 -18.56 -7.85
CA LEU A 399 -5.13 -17.85 -6.58
C LEU A 399 -6.23 -18.22 -5.55
N GLY A 400 -7.23 -19.03 -5.93
CA GLY A 400 -8.38 -19.41 -5.14
C GLY A 400 -9.37 -18.28 -4.84
N ALA A 401 -9.44 -17.28 -5.72
CA ALA A 401 -10.51 -16.29 -5.76
C ALA A 401 -11.60 -16.70 -6.77
N ARG A 402 -12.84 -16.29 -6.54
CA ARG A 402 -13.93 -16.43 -7.52
C ARG A 402 -13.78 -15.35 -8.61
N PRO A 403 -13.72 -15.69 -9.91
CA PRO A 403 -13.87 -14.71 -10.98
C PRO A 403 -15.24 -14.04 -10.88
N ALA A 404 -15.29 -12.71 -11.00
CA ALA A 404 -16.52 -11.93 -10.90
C ALA A 404 -16.47 -10.67 -11.79
N THR A 405 -17.65 -10.18 -12.20
CA THR A 405 -17.84 -8.88 -12.85
C THR A 405 -17.60 -7.71 -11.90
N LYS A 406 -17.52 -6.48 -12.43
CA LYS A 406 -17.39 -5.26 -11.63
C LYS A 406 -18.62 -5.07 -10.73
N GLU A 407 -19.79 -5.33 -11.29
CA GLU A 407 -21.10 -5.13 -10.70
C GLU A 407 -21.44 -6.19 -9.63
N GLU A 408 -20.96 -7.43 -9.78
CA GLU A 408 -20.97 -8.43 -8.70
C GLU A 408 -20.05 -7.99 -7.55
N ILE A 409 -18.80 -7.63 -7.86
CA ILE A 409 -17.81 -7.23 -6.85
C ILE A 409 -18.33 -6.07 -6.00
N LEU A 410 -18.87 -5.01 -6.62
CA LEU A 410 -19.33 -3.83 -5.88
C LEU A 410 -20.49 -4.18 -4.94
N ARG A 411 -21.43 -5.04 -5.36
CA ARG A 411 -22.58 -5.47 -4.53
C ARG A 411 -22.19 -6.44 -3.41
N GLU A 412 -21.30 -7.40 -3.70
CA GLU A 412 -20.96 -8.49 -2.78
C GLU A 412 -19.81 -8.17 -1.82
N ALA A 413 -18.92 -7.24 -2.15
CA ALA A 413 -17.74 -6.96 -1.33
C ALA A 413 -18.05 -6.14 -0.07
N ASP A 414 -17.37 -6.49 1.03
CA ASP A 414 -17.23 -5.64 2.22
C ASP A 414 -15.96 -4.79 2.15
N VAL A 415 -14.98 -5.18 1.34
CA VAL A 415 -13.74 -4.44 1.09
C VAL A 415 -13.46 -4.46 -0.40
N VAL A 416 -13.21 -3.32 -1.03
CA VAL A 416 -12.84 -3.20 -2.44
C VAL A 416 -11.41 -2.67 -2.55
N SER A 417 -10.52 -3.37 -3.25
CA SER A 417 -9.11 -3.02 -3.39
C SER A 417 -8.72 -2.78 -4.85
N LEU A 418 -8.28 -1.56 -5.15
CA LEU A 418 -7.84 -1.14 -6.49
C LEU A 418 -6.36 -1.46 -6.72
N ASN A 419 -6.10 -2.37 -7.67
CA ASN A 419 -4.78 -2.87 -8.06
C ASN A 419 -4.56 -2.72 -9.58
N LEU A 420 -5.16 -1.70 -10.18
CA LEU A 420 -5.15 -1.41 -11.61
C LEU A 420 -4.00 -0.46 -11.99
N ARG A 421 -3.47 -0.60 -13.21
CA ARG A 421 -2.69 0.46 -13.84
C ARG A 421 -3.65 1.58 -14.27
N LEU A 422 -3.26 2.84 -14.04
CA LEU A 422 -3.94 3.99 -14.61
C LEU A 422 -3.65 4.07 -16.11
N LEU A 423 -4.72 4.09 -16.89
CA LEU A 423 -4.79 4.16 -18.35
C LEU A 423 -6.01 5.04 -18.70
N PRO A 424 -6.19 5.51 -19.96
CA PRO A 424 -7.39 6.23 -20.36
C PRO A 424 -8.70 5.49 -20.02
N GLU A 425 -8.70 4.16 -20.16
CA GLU A 425 -9.84 3.27 -19.93
C GLU A 425 -10.08 2.92 -18.45
N THR A 426 -9.17 3.32 -17.55
CA THR A 426 -9.27 3.08 -16.10
C THR A 426 -9.25 4.37 -15.27
N ARG A 427 -9.11 5.55 -15.90
CA ARG A 427 -9.35 6.84 -15.25
C ARG A 427 -10.82 6.94 -14.87
N GLY A 428 -11.10 7.25 -13.61
CA GLY A 428 -12.47 7.27 -13.07
C GLY A 428 -13.15 5.89 -13.03
N PHE A 429 -12.38 4.79 -12.96
CA PHE A 429 -12.91 3.41 -12.90
C PHE A 429 -13.96 3.19 -11.81
N LEU A 430 -13.91 3.92 -10.69
CA LEU A 430 -15.04 4.04 -9.75
C LEU A 430 -15.62 5.46 -9.77
N GLY A 431 -16.87 5.60 -10.22
CA GLY A 431 -17.64 6.84 -10.19
C GLY A 431 -18.88 6.79 -9.31
N ARG A 432 -19.71 7.86 -9.33
CA ARG A 432 -20.91 7.97 -8.45
C ARG A 432 -21.86 6.77 -8.54
N LYS A 433 -22.02 6.19 -9.74
CA LYS A 433 -22.85 5.00 -9.99
C LYS A 433 -22.28 3.74 -9.32
N ASP A 434 -20.96 3.61 -9.24
CA ASP A 434 -20.30 2.46 -8.63
C ASP A 434 -20.41 2.50 -7.10
N PHE A 435 -20.23 3.68 -6.50
CA PHE A 435 -20.45 3.87 -5.06
C PHE A 435 -21.90 3.62 -4.64
N ALA A 436 -22.88 3.81 -5.54
CA ALA A 436 -24.28 3.45 -5.30
C ALA A 436 -24.56 1.93 -5.39
N LEU A 437 -23.66 1.13 -5.96
CA LEU A 437 -23.73 -0.34 -5.93
C LEU A 437 -23.07 -0.94 -4.68
N MET A 438 -22.22 -0.19 -3.98
CA MET A 438 -21.49 -0.66 -2.80
C MET A 438 -22.37 -0.78 -1.56
N LYS A 439 -22.06 -1.76 -0.69
CA LYS A 439 -22.69 -1.86 0.63
C LYS A 439 -22.40 -0.61 1.46
N ARG A 440 -23.35 -0.15 2.27
CA ARG A 440 -23.11 0.90 3.28
C ARG A 440 -22.05 0.55 4.32
N THR A 441 -21.74 -0.74 4.48
CA THR A 441 -20.67 -1.26 5.34
C THR A 441 -19.33 -1.45 4.60
N ALA A 442 -19.25 -1.16 3.30
CA ALA A 442 -18.06 -1.44 2.50
C ALA A 442 -16.92 -0.45 2.78
N ILE A 443 -15.68 -0.91 2.58
CA ILE A 443 -14.46 -0.10 2.68
C ILE A 443 -13.76 -0.07 1.32
N LEU A 444 -13.36 1.12 0.86
CA LEU A 444 -12.50 1.26 -0.33
C LEU A 444 -11.02 1.31 0.06
N ILE A 445 -10.16 0.63 -0.68
CA ILE A 445 -8.70 0.66 -0.53
C ILE A 445 -8.07 1.04 -1.88
N ASN A 446 -7.27 2.10 -1.89
CA ASN A 446 -6.51 2.52 -3.08
C ASN A 446 -5.04 2.76 -2.71
N THR A 447 -4.17 1.90 -3.24
CA THR A 447 -2.71 1.99 -3.18
C THR A 447 -2.09 1.95 -4.59
N ALA A 448 -2.87 2.36 -5.60
CA ALA A 448 -2.50 2.30 -7.01
C ALA A 448 -2.31 3.71 -7.61
N ARG A 449 -3.40 4.42 -7.95
CA ARG A 449 -3.41 5.85 -8.34
C ARG A 449 -4.75 6.47 -7.94
N GLY A 450 -4.76 7.70 -7.42
CA GLY A 450 -6.02 8.33 -6.99
C GLY A 450 -7.02 8.56 -8.13
N ALA A 451 -6.53 8.91 -9.32
CA ALA A 451 -7.34 9.10 -10.53
C ALA A 451 -8.02 7.83 -11.11
N LEU A 452 -7.89 6.67 -10.46
CA LEU A 452 -8.75 5.49 -10.70
C LEU A 452 -10.17 5.66 -10.14
N VAL A 453 -10.41 6.74 -9.39
CA VAL A 453 -11.69 7.06 -8.74
C VAL A 453 -12.08 8.49 -9.11
N GLU A 454 -13.36 8.80 -9.30
CA GLU A 454 -13.82 10.18 -9.43
C GLU A 454 -13.71 10.91 -8.08
N ARG A 455 -12.86 11.95 -7.96
CA ARG A 455 -12.64 12.70 -6.69
C ARG A 455 -13.93 13.10 -5.98
N GLU A 456 -14.85 13.73 -6.70
CA GLU A 456 -16.09 14.24 -6.11
C GLU A 456 -17.10 13.14 -5.76
N ALA A 457 -17.05 12.00 -6.45
CA ALA A 457 -17.85 10.82 -6.10
C ALA A 457 -17.34 10.15 -4.82
N LEU A 458 -16.02 10.08 -4.65
CA LEU A 458 -15.39 9.59 -3.42
C LEU A 458 -15.72 10.49 -2.22
N LEU A 459 -15.61 11.82 -2.40
CA LEU A 459 -15.97 12.78 -1.37
C LEU A 459 -17.46 12.73 -0.99
N GLU A 460 -18.37 12.65 -1.97
CA GLU A 460 -19.81 12.39 -1.75
C GLU A 460 -20.03 11.11 -0.94
N ALA A 461 -19.50 9.98 -1.42
CA ALA A 461 -19.73 8.66 -0.83
C ALA A 461 -19.20 8.52 0.60
N LEU A 462 -18.11 9.21 0.94
CA LEU A 462 -17.54 9.25 2.28
C LEU A 462 -18.30 10.20 3.22
N ARG A 463 -18.63 11.42 2.76
CA ARG A 463 -19.39 12.42 3.54
C ARG A 463 -20.78 11.92 3.91
N GLU A 464 -21.51 11.36 2.94
CA GLU A 464 -22.86 10.82 3.15
C GLU A 464 -22.86 9.43 3.82
N ARG A 465 -21.69 8.82 4.01
CA ARG A 465 -21.53 7.43 4.46
C ARG A 465 -22.39 6.46 3.61
N ARG A 466 -22.24 6.56 2.28
CA ARG A 466 -22.66 5.53 1.31
C ARG A 466 -21.72 4.33 1.34
N ILE A 467 -20.46 4.54 1.73
CA ILE A 467 -19.51 3.52 2.16
C ILE A 467 -19.09 3.79 3.61
N ALA A 468 -18.61 2.78 4.33
CA ALA A 468 -18.22 2.92 5.73
C ALA A 468 -16.99 3.82 5.89
N GLY A 469 -16.03 3.73 4.96
CA GLY A 469 -14.79 4.52 4.96
C GLY A 469 -13.84 4.14 3.83
N ALA A 470 -12.65 4.76 3.80
CA ALA A 470 -11.61 4.44 2.82
C ALA A 470 -10.19 4.45 3.43
N GLY A 471 -9.31 3.62 2.89
CA GLY A 471 -7.86 3.63 3.13
C GLY A 471 -7.13 4.04 1.86
N LEU A 472 -6.46 5.19 1.87
CA LEU A 472 -5.90 5.83 0.68
C LEU A 472 -4.41 6.13 0.89
N ASP A 473 -3.56 5.56 0.03
CA ASP A 473 -2.15 5.93 -0.08
C ASP A 473 -1.89 6.94 -1.20
N VAL A 474 -2.86 7.15 -2.09
CA VAL A 474 -2.70 7.89 -3.36
C VAL A 474 -3.88 8.80 -3.66
N PHE A 475 -3.60 9.94 -4.27
CA PHE A 475 -4.52 11.08 -4.37
C PHE A 475 -4.65 11.60 -5.81
N HIS A 476 -5.43 12.68 -5.98
CA HIS A 476 -5.57 13.36 -7.28
C HIS A 476 -4.47 14.39 -7.48
N ASP A 477 -4.31 15.27 -6.49
CA ASP A 477 -3.18 16.17 -6.34
C ASP A 477 -2.26 15.57 -5.27
N GLU A 478 -0.96 15.49 -5.55
CA GLU A 478 0.06 14.99 -4.61
C GLU A 478 1.23 16.00 -4.55
N PRO A 479 1.58 16.53 -3.35
CA PRO A 479 0.99 16.26 -2.03
C PRO A 479 -0.43 16.81 -1.89
N LEU A 480 -1.19 16.28 -0.92
CA LEU A 480 -2.44 16.89 -0.47
C LEU A 480 -2.19 18.31 0.07
N LYS A 481 -3.11 19.22 -0.25
CA LYS A 481 -3.11 20.58 0.29
C LYS A 481 -3.61 20.57 1.75
N PRO A 482 -3.18 21.49 2.62
CA PRO A 482 -3.61 21.54 4.03
C PRO A 482 -5.13 21.70 4.23
N ASP A 483 -5.84 22.16 3.21
CA ASP A 483 -7.29 22.37 3.16
C ASP A 483 -8.05 21.27 2.38
N ASP A 484 -7.39 20.20 1.93
CA ASP A 484 -8.08 19.15 1.17
C ASP A 484 -9.17 18.48 2.03
N PRO A 485 -10.44 18.40 1.57
CA PRO A 485 -11.53 17.90 2.37
C PRO A 485 -11.40 16.45 2.86
N LEU A 486 -10.50 15.62 2.29
CA LEU A 486 -10.20 14.29 2.82
C LEU A 486 -9.63 14.36 4.25
N LEU A 487 -8.87 15.41 4.59
CA LEU A 487 -8.23 15.60 5.89
C LEU A 487 -9.25 15.80 7.04
N ALA A 488 -10.47 16.24 6.72
CA ALA A 488 -11.54 16.50 7.68
C ALA A 488 -12.44 15.29 7.98
N LEU A 489 -12.28 14.16 7.27
CA LEU A 489 -13.20 13.02 7.35
C LEU A 489 -12.77 11.99 8.42
N ASP A 490 -13.68 11.65 9.33
CA ASP A 490 -13.39 10.72 10.43
C ASP A 490 -13.33 9.23 10.01
N ASN A 491 -13.75 8.94 8.78
CA ASN A 491 -13.81 7.60 8.19
C ASN A 491 -12.78 7.37 7.07
N VAL A 492 -11.72 8.17 7.01
CA VAL A 492 -10.61 7.98 6.07
C VAL A 492 -9.31 7.72 6.83
N VAL A 493 -8.54 6.74 6.37
CA VAL A 493 -7.15 6.52 6.77
C VAL A 493 -6.27 6.92 5.58
N LEU A 494 -5.27 7.76 5.84
CA LEU A 494 -4.42 8.38 4.83
C LEU A 494 -2.96 7.98 5.04
N SER A 495 -2.23 7.71 3.96
CA SER A 495 -0.78 7.58 3.95
C SER A 495 -0.15 8.30 2.74
N PRO A 496 1.09 8.80 2.82
CA PRO A 496 1.64 9.73 1.82
C PRO A 496 2.39 9.00 0.68
N HIS A 497 1.69 8.24 -0.17
CA HIS A 497 2.23 7.46 -1.29
C HIS A 497 3.44 6.58 -0.89
N ASN A 498 3.37 6.00 0.30
CA ASN A 498 4.49 5.30 0.94
C ASN A 498 4.32 3.78 1.05
N ALA A 499 3.27 3.19 0.47
CA ALA A 499 3.02 1.74 0.50
C ALA A 499 4.16 0.86 -0.04
N GLY A 500 5.10 1.43 -0.82
CA GLY A 500 6.30 0.76 -1.31
C GLY A 500 7.62 1.20 -0.67
N GLN A 501 7.61 2.05 0.37
CA GLN A 501 8.81 2.68 0.93
C GLN A 501 9.34 1.90 2.15
N THR A 502 9.82 0.67 1.93
CA THR A 502 10.46 -0.15 2.98
C THR A 502 11.96 -0.35 2.71
N PRO A 503 12.80 -0.62 3.73
CA PRO A 503 14.24 -0.84 3.53
C PRO A 503 14.56 -1.96 2.53
N GLU A 504 13.78 -3.04 2.54
CA GLU A 504 13.94 -4.20 1.66
C GLU A 504 13.65 -3.83 0.20
N VAL A 505 12.59 -3.04 -0.04
CA VAL A 505 12.21 -2.57 -1.38
C VAL A 505 13.21 -1.54 -1.91
N ILE A 506 13.75 -0.69 -1.04
CA ILE A 506 14.86 0.22 -1.37
C ILE A 506 16.08 -0.61 -1.81
N GLN A 507 16.55 -1.54 -0.97
CA GLN A 507 17.74 -2.34 -1.26
C GLN A 507 17.59 -3.20 -2.52
N GLU A 508 16.54 -4.02 -2.64
CA GLU A 508 16.34 -4.88 -3.81
C GLU A 508 16.11 -4.04 -5.07
N GLY A 509 15.35 -2.94 -4.96
CA GLY A 509 15.07 -2.05 -6.09
C GLY A 509 16.31 -1.36 -6.63
N LEU A 510 17.20 -0.85 -5.76
CA LEU A 510 18.42 -0.18 -6.20
C LEU A 510 19.40 -1.17 -6.83
N MET A 511 19.52 -2.38 -6.27
CA MET A 511 20.28 -3.48 -6.88
C MET A 511 19.73 -3.86 -8.26
N ARG A 512 18.39 -3.95 -8.41
CA ARG A 512 17.72 -4.27 -9.68
C ARG A 512 17.85 -3.14 -10.71
N ALA A 513 17.92 -1.88 -10.28
CA ALA A 513 18.16 -0.73 -11.15
C ALA A 513 19.59 -0.73 -11.73
N VAL A 514 20.58 -1.16 -10.94
CA VAL A 514 21.97 -1.35 -11.40
C VAL A 514 22.11 -2.62 -12.26
N GLU A 515 21.44 -3.72 -11.92
CA GLU A 515 21.37 -4.94 -12.73
C GLU A 515 20.85 -4.66 -14.16
N ASN A 516 19.84 -3.79 -14.30
CA ASN A 516 19.36 -3.33 -15.61
C ASN A 516 20.45 -2.61 -16.43
N ILE A 517 21.34 -1.85 -15.77
CA ILE A 517 22.45 -1.14 -16.42
C ILE A 517 23.51 -2.13 -16.91
N GLU A 518 23.90 -3.11 -16.08
CA GLU A 518 24.79 -4.21 -16.49
C GLU A 518 24.24 -4.96 -17.70
N ARG A 519 22.95 -5.31 -17.66
CA ARG A 519 22.21 -5.97 -18.74
C ARG A 519 22.23 -5.14 -20.02
N TYR A 520 22.05 -3.84 -19.92
CA TYR A 520 22.14 -2.91 -21.06
C TYR A 520 23.56 -2.87 -21.66
N LEU A 521 24.60 -2.65 -20.84
CA LEU A 521 26.01 -2.61 -21.28
C LEU A 521 26.48 -3.95 -21.89
N ALA A 522 25.95 -5.07 -21.37
CA ALA A 522 26.13 -6.42 -21.90
C ALA A 522 25.31 -6.73 -23.17
N GLY A 523 24.63 -5.74 -23.76
CA GLY A 523 23.85 -5.86 -25.00
C GLY A 523 22.57 -6.70 -24.86
N ARG A 524 22.08 -6.89 -23.64
CA ARG A 524 20.97 -7.79 -23.26
C ARG A 524 20.02 -7.12 -22.26
N PRO A 525 19.48 -5.90 -22.54
CA PRO A 525 18.68 -5.15 -21.58
C PRO A 525 17.40 -5.91 -21.17
N THR A 526 17.04 -5.77 -19.89
CA THR A 526 15.85 -6.36 -19.26
C THR A 526 14.93 -5.28 -18.71
N ASN A 527 13.67 -5.64 -18.41
CA ASN A 527 12.67 -4.73 -17.85
C ASN A 527 12.46 -3.45 -18.69
N VAL A 528 12.63 -3.54 -20.01
CA VAL A 528 12.52 -2.43 -20.94
C VAL A 528 11.07 -1.96 -21.03
N VAL A 529 10.83 -0.71 -20.68
CA VAL A 529 9.56 0.01 -20.80
C VAL A 529 9.42 0.59 -22.21
N VAL A 530 10.47 1.27 -22.69
CA VAL A 530 10.57 1.74 -24.08
C VAL A 530 11.97 1.49 -24.62
N ALA A 531 12.02 1.14 -25.90
CA ALA A 531 13.26 0.92 -26.65
C ALA A 531 13.42 2.03 -27.71
N PRO A 532 14.65 2.32 -28.15
CA PRO A 532 14.93 3.26 -29.23
C PRO A 532 14.09 2.98 -30.48
N VAL A 533 13.38 3.99 -30.97
CA VAL A 533 12.65 3.89 -32.24
C VAL A 533 13.66 3.66 -33.35
N ARG A 534 13.50 2.57 -34.11
CA ARG A 534 14.30 2.37 -35.32
C ARG A 534 13.89 3.42 -36.34
N ALA A 535 14.79 4.34 -36.66
CA ALA A 535 14.63 5.20 -37.82
C ALA A 535 14.36 4.33 -39.06
N GLY A 536 13.27 4.63 -39.78
CA GLY A 536 12.98 4.02 -41.07
C GLY A 536 14.10 4.34 -42.06
N ARG A 537 14.40 3.38 -42.93
CA ARG A 537 15.14 3.59 -44.18
C ARG A 537 14.15 3.50 -45.33
#